data_AF-A0A1Y3AVS9-F1
#
_entry.id   AF-A0A1Y3AVS9-F1
#
_cell.length_a   1.000
_cell.length_b   1.000
_cell.length_c   1.000
_cell.angle_alpha   90.00
_cell.angle_beta   90.00
_cell.angle_gamma   90.00
#
_symmetry.space_group_name_H-M   'P 1'
#
loop_
_entity.id
_entity.type
_entity.pdbx_description
1 polymer ?
#
loop_
_entity_poly.entity_id
_entity_poly.type
_entity_poly.pdbx_seq_one_letter_code
_entity_poly.pdbx_strand_id
1 'polypeptide(L)'
;MIYIVFLCFCCCCQRIICRYILSENFELNNEIYWVNGLNFIERIIHLVKYKEVRDILAILLSKISLIPIKCSKSIYRQVHAFHNLIALILDRDTSLLPAYLVLDEIQNKFYTVLQNGNGHWAFSKLISVFVDSFRPIAKIVSHSGRPRIMPIVGYCFWINSLNLDEKTAKYKLKGLLPYDKELNEPQTTLLLQIIEQNNSRETIAYILSLAKHQNLKDNRSINIIEKLLIELIVSTVIKSCNYKSFFEINNFEQFDFNQMENDVVQIVMLWNHIASTTLYFISQYQNISFPLLITGLLEKLYEHCKISTNTC
;
A
#
# COMPACT_ATOMS: atom_id res chain seq x y z
N MET A 1 -51.96 14.18 5.45
CA MET A 1 -52.00 13.35 6.66
C MET A 1 -50.58 13.24 7.22
N ILE A 2 -50.18 14.23 8.02
CA ILE A 2 -49.83 14.15 9.46
C ILE A 2 -48.31 13.95 9.67
N TYR A 3 -47.74 14.82 10.52
CA TYR A 3 -46.35 14.85 11.03
C TYR A 3 -45.27 15.62 10.25
N ILE A 4 -45.53 16.88 9.93
CA ILE A 4 -44.50 17.93 10.12
C ILE A 4 -44.88 18.67 11.40
N VAL A 5 -44.90 17.92 12.50
CA VAL A 5 -45.07 18.46 13.84
C VAL A 5 -43.68 18.88 14.30
N PHE A 6 -43.49 20.19 14.43
CA PHE A 6 -42.66 20.81 15.47
C PHE A 6 -41.47 19.95 15.94
N LEU A 7 -40.53 19.68 15.04
CA LEU A 7 -39.25 19.12 15.43
C LEU A 7 -38.43 20.25 16.04
N CYS A 8 -38.57 20.33 17.37
CA CYS A 8 -37.70 21.04 18.27
C CYS A 8 -36.25 20.99 17.76
N PHE A 9 -35.65 22.16 17.58
CA PHE A 9 -34.29 22.39 17.07
C PHE A 9 -33.23 21.75 17.99
N CYS A 10 -33.12 20.43 17.95
CA CYS A 10 -32.12 19.66 18.67
C CYS A 10 -31.27 18.94 17.62
N CYS A 11 -29.94 19.15 17.61
CA CYS A 11 -28.99 18.68 16.58
C CYS A 11 -29.19 17.23 16.09
N CYS A 12 -29.77 16.34 16.90
CA CYS A 12 -30.06 14.96 16.54
C CYS A 12 -31.08 14.83 15.38
N CYS A 13 -32.01 15.76 15.24
CA CYS A 13 -33.07 15.69 14.24
C CYS A 13 -32.53 15.98 12.83
N GLN A 14 -31.62 16.93 12.69
CA GLN A 14 -31.04 17.35 11.41
C GLN A 14 -30.26 16.21 10.74
N ARG A 15 -29.53 15.41 11.53
CA ARG A 15 -28.82 14.21 11.03
C ARG A 15 -29.79 13.15 10.49
N ILE A 16 -30.85 12.86 11.24
CA ILE A 16 -31.83 11.83 10.84
C ILE A 16 -32.50 12.24 9.53
N ILE A 17 -32.84 13.53 9.39
CA ILE A 17 -33.42 14.06 8.16
C ILE A 17 -32.43 13.93 6.98
N CYS A 18 -31.15 14.30 7.15
CA CYS A 18 -30.15 14.16 6.10
C CYS A 18 -29.94 12.69 5.68
N ARG A 19 -29.91 11.76 6.64
CA ARG A 19 -29.79 10.33 6.37
C ARG A 19 -31.03 9.76 5.67
N TYR A 20 -32.22 10.21 6.05
CA TYR A 20 -33.47 9.80 5.44
C TYR A 20 -33.60 10.28 4.00
N ILE A 21 -33.13 11.50 3.71
CA ILE A 21 -33.08 12.02 2.33
C ILE A 21 -32.14 11.19 1.45
N LEU A 22 -31.05 10.66 2.03
CA LEU A 22 -30.01 9.92 1.32
C LEU A 22 -30.22 8.39 1.26
N SER A 23 -31.25 7.84 1.90
CA SER A 23 -31.41 6.38 2.09
C SER A 23 -32.07 5.68 0.88
N GLU A 24 -33.40 5.65 0.83
CA GLU A 24 -34.14 4.67 0.00
C GLU A 24 -34.76 5.28 -1.27
N ASN A 25 -35.11 6.57 -1.26
CA ASN A 25 -35.73 7.24 -2.41
C ASN A 25 -34.72 8.02 -3.29
N PHE A 26 -33.43 7.89 -2.98
CA PHE A 26 -32.37 8.65 -3.64
C PHE A 26 -31.95 7.97 -4.96
N GLU A 27 -32.82 8.09 -5.96
CA GLU A 27 -32.64 7.56 -7.32
C GLU A 27 -32.40 8.70 -8.33
N LEU A 28 -31.58 8.42 -9.34
CA LEU A 28 -31.31 9.37 -10.44
C LEU A 28 -32.54 9.65 -11.32
N ASN A 29 -33.55 8.77 -11.30
CA ASN A 29 -34.76 8.95 -12.09
C ASN A 29 -35.61 10.13 -11.59
N ASN A 30 -35.50 10.50 -10.32
CA ASN A 30 -36.32 11.52 -9.70
C ASN A 30 -35.55 12.85 -9.52
N GLU A 31 -35.42 13.62 -10.60
CA GLU A 31 -34.64 14.88 -10.63
C GLU A 31 -35.04 15.87 -9.54
N ILE A 32 -36.35 16.06 -9.34
CA ILE A 32 -36.88 17.07 -8.42
C ILE A 32 -36.51 16.71 -6.98
N TYR A 33 -36.68 15.44 -6.60
CA TYR A 33 -36.32 14.96 -5.27
C TYR A 33 -34.81 15.05 -5.04
N TRP A 34 -34.01 14.66 -6.03
CA TRP A 34 -32.56 14.68 -5.96
C TRP A 34 -32.01 16.09 -5.73
N VAL A 35 -32.38 17.05 -6.59
CA VAL A 35 -31.88 18.42 -6.54
C VAL A 35 -32.38 19.13 -5.27
N ASN A 36 -33.67 19.03 -4.95
CA ASN A 36 -34.22 19.69 -3.77
C ASN A 36 -33.71 19.07 -2.46
N GLY A 37 -33.53 17.74 -2.42
CA GLY A 37 -32.96 17.05 -1.27
C GLY A 37 -31.53 17.49 -0.99
N LEU A 38 -30.70 17.60 -2.02
CA LEU A 38 -29.32 18.04 -1.88
C LEU A 38 -29.22 19.53 -1.50
N ASN A 39 -30.00 20.39 -2.13
CA ASN A 39 -30.06 21.82 -1.79
C ASN A 39 -30.56 22.04 -0.34
N PHE A 40 -31.44 21.16 0.15
CA PHE A 40 -31.89 21.19 1.53
C PHE A 40 -30.79 20.77 2.50
N ILE A 41 -30.04 19.71 2.17
CA ILE A 41 -28.88 19.29 2.97
C ILE A 41 -27.82 20.40 3.00
N GLU A 42 -27.53 21.04 1.87
CA GLU A 42 -26.60 22.18 1.77
C GLU A 42 -26.94 23.30 2.76
N ARG A 43 -28.23 23.58 2.94
CA ARG A 43 -28.71 24.60 3.88
C ARG A 43 -28.70 24.18 5.34
N ILE A 44 -28.63 22.89 5.66
CA ILE A 44 -28.74 22.41 7.05
C ILE A 44 -27.41 21.90 7.58
N ILE A 45 -26.47 21.56 6.70
CA ILE A 45 -25.23 20.88 7.08
C ILE A 45 -24.39 21.64 8.10
N HIS A 46 -24.47 22.97 8.13
CA HIS A 46 -23.77 23.82 9.11
C HIS A 46 -24.30 23.68 10.55
N LEU A 47 -25.51 23.15 10.74
CA LEU A 47 -26.12 22.88 12.05
C LEU A 47 -25.78 21.47 12.58
N VAL A 48 -25.11 20.65 11.75
CA VAL A 48 -24.78 19.26 12.04
C VAL A 48 -23.37 19.18 12.63
N LYS A 49 -23.16 18.27 13.59
CA LYS A 49 -21.84 18.10 14.22
C LYS A 49 -20.84 17.50 13.22
N TYR A 50 -19.57 17.89 13.30
CA TYR A 50 -18.52 17.43 12.37
C TYR A 50 -18.42 15.90 12.23
N LYS A 51 -18.59 15.13 13.32
CA LYS A 51 -18.58 13.65 13.27
C LYS A 51 -19.70 13.10 12.40
N GLU A 52 -20.84 13.76 12.40
CA GLU A 52 -22.03 13.36 11.66
C GLU A 52 -21.97 13.83 10.21
N VAL A 53 -21.36 15.00 9.96
CA VAL A 53 -21.02 15.46 8.61
C VAL A 53 -20.08 14.45 7.93
N ARG A 54 -19.10 13.89 8.65
CA ARG A 54 -18.25 12.79 8.14
C ARG A 54 -19.08 11.57 7.72
N ASP A 55 -20.01 11.14 8.55
CA ASP A 55 -20.88 10.01 8.20
C ASP A 55 -21.74 10.30 6.97
N ILE A 56 -22.25 11.54 6.83
CA ILE A 56 -23.01 11.99 5.66
C ILE A 56 -22.11 11.96 4.41
N LEU A 57 -20.87 12.45 4.51
CA LEU A 57 -19.90 12.41 3.41
C LEU A 57 -19.61 10.96 2.98
N ALA A 58 -19.44 10.03 3.92
CA ALA A 58 -19.22 8.62 3.61
C ALA A 58 -20.38 8.01 2.82
N ILE A 59 -21.63 8.38 3.15
CA ILE A 59 -22.82 7.96 2.40
C ILE A 59 -22.79 8.59 1.00
N LEU A 60 -22.54 9.90 0.88
CA LEU A 60 -22.44 10.59 -0.41
C LEU A 60 -21.38 9.94 -1.31
N LEU A 61 -20.18 9.67 -0.80
CA LEU A 61 -19.10 9.03 -1.56
C LEU A 61 -19.50 7.63 -2.05
N SER A 62 -20.23 6.84 -1.26
CA SER A 62 -20.70 5.53 -1.72
C SER A 62 -21.75 5.62 -2.83
N LYS A 63 -22.60 6.66 -2.80
CA LYS A 63 -23.64 6.93 -3.81
C LYS A 63 -23.09 7.49 -5.13
N ILE A 64 -21.82 7.91 -5.21
CA ILE A 64 -21.17 8.29 -6.48
C ILE A 64 -21.22 7.15 -7.49
N SER A 65 -21.14 5.89 -7.02
CA SER A 65 -21.25 4.69 -7.85
C SER A 65 -22.58 4.58 -8.62
N LEU A 66 -23.64 5.27 -8.17
CA LEU A 66 -24.93 5.29 -8.87
C LEU A 66 -24.89 6.13 -10.15
N ILE A 67 -23.96 7.10 -10.24
CA ILE A 67 -23.89 8.03 -11.37
C ILE A 67 -23.20 7.33 -12.55
N PRO A 68 -23.86 7.22 -13.72
CA PRO A 68 -23.28 6.56 -14.88
C PRO A 68 -22.10 7.39 -15.43
N ILE A 69 -21.02 6.69 -15.78
CA ILE A 69 -19.80 7.31 -16.34
C ILE A 69 -20.12 8.10 -17.62
N LYS A 70 -21.06 7.60 -18.43
CA LYS A 70 -21.60 8.30 -19.61
C LYS A 70 -22.88 9.06 -19.22
N CYS A 71 -22.75 10.34 -18.93
CA CYS A 71 -23.89 11.18 -18.59
C CYS A 71 -24.57 11.79 -19.83
N SER A 72 -25.90 11.69 -19.90
CA SER A 72 -26.74 12.51 -20.80
C SER A 72 -26.90 13.93 -20.26
N LYS A 73 -27.25 14.90 -21.11
CA LYS A 73 -27.46 16.31 -20.72
C LYS A 73 -28.56 16.49 -19.66
N SER A 74 -29.53 15.56 -19.57
CA SER A 74 -30.62 15.61 -18.59
C SER A 74 -30.16 15.47 -17.13
N ILE A 75 -29.12 14.66 -16.90
CA ILE A 75 -28.64 14.31 -15.54
C ILE A 75 -27.70 15.41 -15.00
N TYR A 76 -27.30 16.38 -15.85
CA TYR A 76 -26.32 17.41 -15.50
C TYR A 76 -26.69 18.20 -14.23
N ARG A 77 -27.96 18.59 -14.08
CA ARG A 77 -28.43 19.34 -12.91
C ARG A 77 -28.29 18.54 -11.61
N GLN A 78 -28.57 17.25 -11.66
CA GLN A 78 -28.47 16.33 -10.53
C GLN A 78 -27.01 16.15 -10.10
N VAL A 79 -26.12 15.94 -11.07
CA VAL A 79 -24.67 15.82 -10.83
C VAL A 79 -24.11 17.13 -10.29
N HIS A 80 -24.55 18.27 -10.82
CA HIS A 80 -24.09 19.58 -10.38
C HIS A 80 -24.48 19.90 -8.94
N ALA A 81 -25.74 19.64 -8.54
CA ALA A 81 -26.17 19.80 -7.15
C ALA A 81 -25.36 18.91 -6.20
N PHE A 82 -25.06 17.68 -6.62
CA PHE A 82 -24.24 16.75 -5.84
C PHE A 82 -22.78 17.22 -5.72
N HIS A 83 -22.22 17.74 -6.82
CA HIS A 83 -20.89 18.33 -6.84
C HIS A 83 -20.78 19.53 -5.91
N ASN A 84 -21.78 20.42 -5.89
CA ASN A 84 -21.77 21.61 -5.03
C ASN A 84 -21.82 21.22 -3.55
N LEU A 85 -22.65 20.23 -3.18
CA LEU A 85 -22.70 19.74 -1.81
C LEU A 85 -21.36 19.15 -1.36
N ILE A 86 -20.73 18.32 -2.19
CA ILE A 86 -19.40 17.78 -1.86
C ILE A 86 -18.36 18.91 -1.78
N ALA A 87 -18.39 19.87 -2.70
CA ALA A 87 -17.49 21.02 -2.67
C ALA A 87 -17.64 21.82 -1.38
N LEU A 88 -18.87 22.05 -0.90
CA LEU A 88 -19.14 22.73 0.36
C LEU A 88 -18.54 21.98 1.57
N ILE A 89 -18.67 20.64 1.59
CA ILE A 89 -18.13 19.80 2.67
C ILE A 89 -16.59 19.77 2.65
N LEU A 90 -15.99 19.78 1.46
CA LEU A 90 -14.54 19.77 1.26
C LEU A 90 -13.89 21.14 1.43
N ASP A 91 -14.69 22.20 1.41
CA ASP A 91 -14.19 23.56 1.62
C ASP A 91 -13.63 23.71 3.03
N ARG A 92 -12.42 24.26 3.11
CA ARG A 92 -11.72 24.47 4.39
C ARG A 92 -12.24 25.71 5.09
N ASP A 93 -12.70 26.69 4.33
CA ASP A 93 -13.17 27.97 4.87
C ASP A 93 -14.52 27.80 5.58
N THR A 94 -15.34 26.84 5.15
CA THR A 94 -16.61 26.50 5.83
C THR A 94 -16.39 25.78 7.16
N SER A 95 -15.23 25.13 7.34
CA SER A 95 -14.82 24.44 8.57
C SER A 95 -15.86 23.45 9.12
N LEU A 96 -16.64 22.80 8.25
CA LEU A 96 -17.68 21.83 8.62
C LEU A 96 -17.12 20.58 9.30
N LEU A 97 -15.93 20.13 8.86
CA LEU A 97 -15.18 19.09 9.55
C LEU A 97 -13.66 19.25 9.39
N PRO A 98 -12.87 18.68 10.33
CA PRO A 98 -11.42 18.62 10.17
C PRO A 98 -11.03 17.90 8.88
N ALA A 99 -10.27 18.58 8.03
CA ALA A 99 -9.96 18.10 6.69
C ALA A 99 -9.25 16.72 6.66
N TYR A 100 -8.48 16.38 7.68
CA TYR A 100 -7.81 15.07 7.75
C TYR A 100 -8.78 13.89 7.90
N LEU A 101 -9.94 14.09 8.55
CA LEU A 101 -10.97 13.06 8.68
C LEU A 101 -11.67 12.79 7.35
N VAL A 102 -11.75 13.80 6.47
CA VAL A 102 -12.26 13.63 5.11
C VAL A 102 -11.32 12.71 4.32
N LEU A 103 -10.00 12.87 4.48
CA LEU A 103 -9.00 12.16 3.69
C LEU A 103 -9.11 10.64 3.87
N ASP A 104 -9.31 10.18 5.11
CA ASP A 104 -9.50 8.77 5.42
C ASP A 104 -10.75 8.20 4.71
N GLU A 105 -11.86 8.96 4.69
CA GLU A 105 -13.09 8.54 4.00
C GLU A 105 -12.92 8.52 2.47
N ILE A 106 -12.24 9.52 1.90
CA ILE A 106 -11.94 9.56 0.46
C ILE A 106 -11.08 8.36 0.07
N GLN A 107 -10.00 8.08 0.79
CA GLN A 107 -9.14 6.93 0.46
C GLN A 107 -9.86 5.60 0.61
N ASN A 108 -10.66 5.43 1.67
CA ASN A 108 -11.36 4.17 1.96
C ASN A 108 -12.64 3.95 1.15
N LYS A 109 -13.29 4.99 0.62
CA LYS A 109 -14.56 4.88 -0.11
C LYS A 109 -14.44 5.28 -1.58
N PHE A 110 -13.77 6.39 -1.90
CA PHE A 110 -13.74 6.85 -3.28
C PHE A 110 -12.84 5.97 -4.16
N TYR A 111 -11.62 5.66 -3.70
CA TYR A 111 -10.66 4.88 -4.48
C TYR A 111 -10.89 3.36 -4.43
N THR A 112 -11.60 2.85 -3.41
CA THR A 112 -11.92 1.42 -3.28
C THR A 112 -13.25 1.04 -3.94
N VAL A 113 -14.27 1.90 -3.88
CA VAL A 113 -15.62 1.61 -4.38
C VAL A 113 -15.72 1.87 -5.88
N LEU A 114 -14.95 2.82 -6.42
CA LEU A 114 -14.87 3.02 -7.86
C LEU A 114 -13.92 1.98 -8.47
N GLN A 115 -14.53 0.94 -9.04
CA GLN A 115 -13.87 -0.14 -9.75
C GLN A 115 -12.75 0.42 -10.65
N ASN A 116 -11.53 -0.10 -10.45
CA ASN A 116 -10.30 0.21 -11.19
C ASN A 116 -9.54 1.49 -10.80
N GLY A 117 -9.83 2.10 -9.64
CA GLY A 117 -9.02 3.22 -9.13
C GLY A 117 -9.17 4.54 -9.89
N ASN A 118 -10.05 4.59 -10.88
CA ASN A 118 -10.34 5.79 -11.65
C ASN A 118 -11.60 6.45 -11.07
N GLY A 119 -11.40 7.58 -10.41
CA GLY A 119 -12.46 8.42 -9.86
C GLY A 119 -13.52 8.81 -10.90
N HIS A 120 -14.76 9.06 -10.48
CA HIS A 120 -15.79 9.59 -11.37
C HIS A 120 -15.35 10.96 -11.91
N TRP A 121 -15.39 11.14 -13.23
CA TRP A 121 -14.81 12.31 -13.93
C TRP A 121 -15.27 13.66 -13.34
N ALA A 122 -16.54 13.76 -12.93
CA ALA A 122 -17.10 15.00 -12.38
C ALA A 122 -16.48 15.40 -11.03
N PHE A 123 -16.06 14.43 -10.20
CA PHE A 123 -15.54 14.69 -8.85
C PHE A 123 -14.02 14.54 -8.78
N SER A 124 -13.41 13.92 -9.81
CA SER A 124 -11.97 13.64 -9.85
C SER A 124 -11.12 14.89 -9.64
N LYS A 125 -11.44 16.01 -10.31
CA LYS A 125 -10.70 17.26 -10.14
C LYS A 125 -10.80 17.81 -8.71
N LEU A 126 -12.02 17.88 -8.18
CA LEU A 126 -12.30 18.38 -6.83
C LEU A 126 -11.54 17.57 -5.76
N ILE A 127 -11.66 16.24 -5.84
CA ILE A 127 -11.03 15.32 -4.90
C ILE A 127 -9.51 15.33 -5.06
N SER A 128 -8.98 15.35 -6.29
CA SER A 128 -7.53 15.40 -6.52
C SER A 128 -6.91 16.66 -5.93
N VAL A 129 -7.52 17.83 -6.14
CA VAL A 129 -7.03 19.09 -5.56
C VAL A 129 -7.05 19.04 -4.03
N PHE A 130 -8.13 18.49 -3.46
CA PHE A 130 -8.22 18.30 -2.02
C PHE A 130 -7.16 17.33 -1.49
N VAL A 131 -6.95 16.18 -2.12
CA VAL A 131 -5.93 15.20 -1.71
C VAL A 131 -4.52 15.79 -1.87
N ASP A 132 -4.23 16.45 -2.99
CA ASP A 132 -2.90 17.05 -3.25
C ASP A 132 -2.54 18.13 -2.22
N SER A 133 -3.53 18.81 -1.64
CA SER A 133 -3.29 19.77 -0.56
C SER A 133 -2.72 19.14 0.73
N PHE A 134 -2.81 17.81 0.90
CA PHE A 134 -2.16 17.06 1.99
C PHE A 134 -0.75 16.59 1.65
N ARG A 135 -0.28 16.74 0.41
CA ARG A 135 1.07 16.33 0.01
C ARG A 135 2.18 17.00 0.84
N PRO A 136 2.10 18.30 1.20
CA PRO A 136 3.08 18.91 2.11
C PRO A 136 3.11 18.24 3.48
N ILE A 137 1.94 17.86 4.02
CA ILE A 137 1.83 17.17 5.32
C ILE A 137 2.45 15.78 5.22
N ALA A 138 2.18 15.05 4.12
CA ALA A 138 2.80 13.76 3.85
C ALA A 138 4.33 13.86 3.83
N LYS A 139 4.89 14.94 3.27
CA LYS A 139 6.34 15.20 3.27
C LYS A 139 6.91 15.55 4.66
N ILE A 140 6.13 16.18 5.54
CA ILE A 140 6.57 16.48 6.91
C ILE A 140 6.67 15.19 7.75
N VAL A 141 5.73 14.26 7.56
CA VAL A 141 5.71 13.00 8.33
C VAL A 141 6.54 11.87 7.70
N SER A 142 7.03 12.07 6.48
CA SER A 142 7.89 11.11 5.77
C SER A 142 9.32 11.63 5.66
N HIS A 143 10.26 10.72 5.45
CA HIS A 143 11.66 11.06 5.21
C HIS A 143 11.92 10.96 3.72
N SER A 144 12.37 12.05 3.10
CA SER A 144 12.81 12.05 1.70
C SER A 144 13.98 11.08 1.53
N GLY A 145 13.92 10.22 0.52
CA GLY A 145 15.00 9.26 0.24
C GLY A 145 15.07 8.08 1.20
N ARG A 146 14.05 7.84 2.04
CA ARG A 146 13.98 6.68 2.95
C ARG A 146 14.31 5.33 2.29
N PRO A 147 13.83 5.02 1.07
CA PRO A 147 14.22 3.80 0.34
C PRO A 147 15.73 3.63 0.10
N ARG A 148 16.48 4.73 0.06
CA ARG A 148 17.92 4.76 -0.24
C ARG A 148 18.79 4.72 1.02
N ILE A 149 18.19 4.81 2.20
CA ILE A 149 18.93 4.76 3.46
C ILE A 149 19.22 3.30 3.78
N MET A 150 20.50 2.92 3.65
CA MET A 150 20.95 1.57 3.96
C MET A 150 21.39 1.47 5.43
N PRO A 151 20.76 0.58 6.22
CA PRO A 151 21.24 0.29 7.57
C PRO A 151 22.57 -0.45 7.56
N ILE A 152 23.37 -0.25 8.62
CA ILE A 152 24.48 -1.14 8.95
C ILE A 152 23.91 -2.32 9.73
N VAL A 153 24.00 -3.52 9.17
CA VAL A 153 23.51 -4.76 9.80
C VAL A 153 24.19 -5.01 11.15
N GLY A 154 23.39 -5.43 12.14
CA GLY A 154 23.83 -5.71 13.51
C GLY A 154 23.58 -4.59 14.52
N TYR A 155 23.28 -3.36 14.08
CA TYR A 155 23.04 -2.22 14.99
C TYR A 155 21.64 -1.58 14.86
N CYS A 156 20.76 -2.15 14.02
CA CYS A 156 19.51 -1.50 13.60
C CYS A 156 18.25 -1.93 14.35
N PHE A 157 18.38 -2.70 15.44
CA PHE A 157 17.27 -3.27 16.20
C PHE A 157 16.34 -2.27 16.91
N TRP A 158 16.67 -0.98 16.89
CA TRP A 158 15.89 0.08 17.55
C TRP A 158 15.25 1.06 16.56
N ILE A 159 15.43 0.82 15.26
CA ILE A 159 15.05 1.78 14.21
C ILE A 159 13.70 1.39 13.61
N ASN A 160 12.62 1.95 14.17
CA ASN A 160 11.26 1.77 13.64
C ASN A 160 11.05 2.36 12.23
N SER A 161 11.97 3.20 11.74
CA SER A 161 11.90 3.76 10.38
C SER A 161 12.21 2.72 9.30
N LEU A 162 12.65 1.51 9.63
CA LEU A 162 12.89 0.45 8.66
C LEU A 162 11.81 -0.64 8.68
N ASN A 163 10.78 -0.51 9.53
CA ASN A 163 9.76 -1.55 9.65
C ASN A 163 8.91 -1.64 8.37
N LEU A 164 8.91 -2.85 7.80
CA LEU A 164 8.15 -3.23 6.63
C LEU A 164 7.02 -4.18 7.03
N ASP A 165 6.01 -4.23 6.18
CA ASP A 165 4.94 -5.22 6.27
C ASP A 165 5.38 -6.57 5.70
N GLU A 166 5.01 -7.65 6.37
CA GLU A 166 5.46 -9.02 6.05
C GLU A 166 4.95 -9.49 4.69
N LYS A 167 3.71 -9.13 4.32
CA LYS A 167 3.05 -9.62 3.10
C LYS A 167 3.31 -8.74 1.88
N THR A 168 3.51 -7.44 2.09
CA THR A 168 3.63 -6.48 0.98
C THR A 168 5.03 -5.91 0.82
N ALA A 169 5.93 -6.08 1.79
CA ALA A 169 7.25 -5.43 1.85
C ALA A 169 7.20 -3.89 1.73
N LYS A 170 6.05 -3.29 2.02
CA LYS A 170 5.86 -1.84 2.02
C LYS A 170 6.15 -1.28 3.40
N TYR A 171 6.50 0.00 3.47
CA TYR A 171 6.65 0.67 4.75
C TYR A 171 5.32 0.69 5.51
N LYS A 172 5.39 0.47 6.82
CA LYS A 172 4.26 0.73 7.73
C LYS A 172 4.12 2.25 7.90
N LEU A 173 3.37 2.88 7.00
CA LEU A 173 3.12 4.32 6.98
C LEU A 173 2.00 4.70 7.96
N LYS A 174 2.06 5.91 8.52
CA LYS A 174 1.07 6.40 9.49
C LYS A 174 -0.09 7.05 8.75
N GLY A 175 -1.28 6.45 8.82
CA GLY A 175 -2.49 7.02 8.21
C GLY A 175 -2.49 6.99 6.68
N LEU A 176 -3.59 7.49 6.12
CA LEU A 176 -3.94 7.42 4.70
C LEU A 176 -3.58 8.74 4.00
N LEU A 177 -2.30 9.12 4.07
CA LEU A 177 -1.78 10.33 3.41
C LEU A 177 -1.34 10.03 1.97
N PRO A 178 -1.36 11.03 1.07
CA PRO A 178 -0.82 10.89 -0.28
C PRO A 178 0.71 10.90 -0.24
N TYR A 179 1.28 9.76 0.13
CA TYR A 179 2.72 9.55 0.14
C TYR A 179 3.30 9.46 -1.27
N ASP A 180 4.59 9.78 -1.38
CA ASP A 180 5.33 9.59 -2.62
C ASP A 180 5.30 8.12 -3.06
N LYS A 181 5.30 7.89 -4.38
CA LYS A 181 5.19 6.55 -4.97
C LYS A 181 6.25 5.58 -4.45
N GLU A 182 7.47 6.09 -4.28
CA GLU A 182 8.62 5.32 -3.79
C GLU A 182 8.37 4.67 -2.41
N LEU A 183 7.56 5.29 -1.56
CA LEU A 183 7.23 4.76 -0.22
C LEU A 183 6.12 3.71 -0.26
N ASN A 184 5.27 3.75 -1.28
CA ASN A 184 4.16 2.83 -1.50
C ASN A 184 4.55 1.60 -2.31
N GLU A 185 5.75 1.61 -2.89
CA GLU A 185 6.35 0.48 -3.60
C GLU A 185 6.97 -0.53 -2.62
N PRO A 186 6.94 -1.83 -2.97
CA PRO A 186 7.60 -2.86 -2.16
C PRO A 186 9.12 -2.63 -2.18
N GLN A 187 9.74 -2.63 -1.00
CA GLN A 187 11.17 -2.34 -0.82
C GLN A 187 12.04 -3.59 -0.99
N THR A 188 11.92 -4.26 -2.14
CA THR A 188 12.66 -5.51 -2.41
C THR A 188 14.16 -5.25 -2.58
N THR A 189 14.54 -4.15 -3.20
CA THR A 189 15.94 -3.76 -3.43
C THR A 189 16.68 -3.52 -2.12
N LEU A 190 16.09 -2.74 -1.22
CA LEU A 190 16.64 -2.49 0.12
C LEU A 190 16.75 -3.80 0.91
N LEU A 191 15.73 -4.66 0.86
CA LEU A 191 15.79 -5.95 1.54
C LEU A 191 16.91 -6.83 0.97
N LEU A 192 17.05 -6.91 -0.36
CA LEU A 192 18.09 -7.70 -1.01
C LEU A 192 19.50 -7.25 -0.57
N GLN A 193 19.75 -5.94 -0.56
CA GLN A 193 21.03 -5.39 -0.11
C GLN A 193 21.32 -5.70 1.38
N ILE A 194 20.29 -5.75 2.23
CA ILE A 194 20.44 -6.14 3.63
C ILE A 194 20.72 -7.64 3.74
N ILE A 195 20.04 -8.50 2.95
CA ILE A 195 20.29 -9.95 2.97
C ILE A 195 21.72 -10.27 2.53
N GLU A 196 22.27 -9.55 1.56
CA GLU A 196 23.65 -9.74 1.09
C GLU A 196 24.70 -9.52 2.20
N GLN A 197 24.41 -8.74 3.24
CA GLN A 197 25.34 -8.50 4.34
C GLN A 197 25.38 -9.67 5.33
N ASN A 198 26.57 -9.92 5.89
CA ASN A 198 26.78 -10.92 6.93
C ASN A 198 25.99 -10.55 8.21
N ASN A 199 25.52 -11.56 8.95
CA ASN A 199 24.73 -11.41 10.19
C ASN A 199 23.37 -10.69 10.02
N SER A 200 22.81 -10.64 8.80
CA SER A 200 21.55 -9.95 8.48
C SER A 200 20.27 -10.61 8.99
N ARG A 201 20.36 -11.87 9.42
CA ARG A 201 19.22 -12.74 9.79
C ARG A 201 18.26 -12.10 10.79
N GLU A 202 18.80 -11.61 11.90
CA GLU A 202 18.01 -11.00 12.97
C GLU A 202 17.50 -9.62 12.56
N THR A 203 18.26 -8.89 11.75
CA THR A 203 17.87 -7.56 11.25
C THR A 203 16.68 -7.67 10.31
N ILE A 204 16.67 -8.65 9.40
CA ILE A 204 15.54 -8.93 8.48
C ILE A 204 14.31 -9.36 9.27
N ALA A 205 14.49 -10.25 10.26
CA ALA A 205 13.40 -10.68 11.12
C ALA A 205 12.77 -9.52 11.90
N TYR A 206 13.60 -8.57 12.37
CA TYR A 206 13.13 -7.35 13.00
C TYR A 206 12.40 -6.41 12.02
N ILE A 207 13.00 -6.13 10.86
CA ILE A 207 12.45 -5.25 9.81
C ILE A 207 11.07 -5.74 9.35
N LEU A 208 10.92 -7.03 9.08
CA LEU A 208 9.66 -7.63 8.67
C LEU A 208 8.72 -7.90 9.85
N SER A 209 9.16 -7.60 11.09
CA SER A 209 8.41 -7.87 12.32
C SER A 209 7.96 -9.33 12.43
N LEU A 210 8.81 -10.28 12.03
CA LEU A 210 8.47 -11.71 12.03
C LEU A 210 8.29 -12.20 13.46
N ALA A 211 7.10 -12.73 13.76
CA ALA A 211 6.87 -13.41 15.02
C ALA A 211 7.52 -14.80 15.00
N LYS A 212 8.28 -15.14 16.04
CA LYS A 212 8.78 -16.50 16.23
C LYS A 212 7.57 -17.42 16.52
N HIS A 213 7.44 -18.53 15.78
CA HIS A 213 6.44 -19.59 15.97
C HIS A 213 4.97 -19.23 15.65
N GLN A 214 4.68 -18.62 14.51
CA GLN A 214 3.33 -18.72 13.94
C GLN A 214 3.29 -19.88 12.95
N ASN A 215 2.50 -20.90 13.29
CA ASN A 215 2.25 -22.04 12.42
C ASN A 215 1.70 -21.55 11.07
N LEU A 216 2.38 -21.91 9.97
CA LEU A 216 1.87 -21.81 8.60
C LEU A 216 0.56 -22.61 8.46
N LYS A 217 -0.58 -22.04 8.84
CA LYS A 217 -1.89 -22.64 8.50
C LYS A 217 -2.65 -21.86 7.46
N ASP A 218 -2.45 -20.56 7.32
CA ASP A 218 -3.14 -19.78 6.30
C ASP A 218 -2.19 -18.73 5.73
N ASN A 219 -1.55 -19.02 4.59
CA ASN A 219 -1.48 -18.14 3.42
C ASN A 219 -0.50 -18.73 2.39
N ARG A 220 -1.06 -19.29 1.31
CA ARG A 220 -0.39 -19.71 0.08
C ARG A 220 0.11 -18.53 -0.77
N SER A 221 0.50 -17.42 -0.13
CA SER A 221 1.06 -16.26 -0.81
C SER A 221 2.57 -16.37 -0.78
N ILE A 222 3.20 -16.27 -1.96
CA ILE A 222 4.66 -16.32 -2.12
C ILE A 222 5.31 -15.43 -1.07
N ASN A 223 6.12 -16.04 -0.19
CA ASN A 223 6.78 -15.30 0.86
C ASN A 223 7.80 -14.35 0.22
N ILE A 224 7.81 -13.08 0.62
CA ILE A 224 8.79 -12.09 0.15
C ILE A 224 10.21 -12.61 0.42
N ILE A 225 10.42 -13.28 1.55
CA ILE A 225 11.72 -13.85 1.92
C ILE A 225 12.16 -14.90 0.90
N GLU A 226 11.24 -15.74 0.43
CA GLU A 226 11.52 -16.77 -0.57
C GLU A 226 11.94 -16.13 -1.89
N LYS A 227 11.21 -15.12 -2.37
CA LYS A 227 11.58 -14.35 -3.56
C LYS A 227 12.97 -13.72 -3.44
N LEU A 228 13.27 -13.13 -2.29
CA LEU A 228 14.57 -12.49 -2.02
C LEU A 228 15.71 -13.51 -2.01
N LEU A 229 15.51 -14.68 -1.39
CA LEU A 229 16.51 -15.75 -1.37
C LEU A 229 16.76 -16.29 -2.77
N ILE A 230 15.71 -16.51 -3.57
CA ILE A 230 15.87 -16.95 -4.95
C ILE A 230 16.64 -15.90 -5.76
N GLU A 231 16.30 -14.61 -5.62
CA GLU A 231 17.00 -13.53 -6.33
C GLU A 231 18.47 -13.42 -5.92
N LEU A 232 18.76 -13.62 -4.64
CA LEU A 232 20.11 -13.63 -4.13
C LEU A 232 20.90 -14.83 -4.67
N ILE A 233 20.34 -16.05 -4.67
CA ILE A 233 20.98 -17.24 -5.26
C ILE A 233 21.24 -17.04 -6.76
N VAL A 234 20.30 -16.48 -7.51
CA VAL A 234 20.50 -16.21 -8.94
C VAL A 234 21.60 -15.17 -9.15
N SER A 235 21.61 -14.09 -8.36
CA SER A 235 22.70 -13.08 -8.39
C SER A 235 24.06 -13.71 -8.08
N THR A 236 24.14 -14.62 -7.11
CA THR A 236 25.40 -15.31 -6.79
C THR A 236 25.84 -16.29 -7.85
N VAL A 237 24.90 -17.01 -8.46
CA VAL A 237 25.18 -17.89 -9.60
C VAL A 237 25.73 -17.08 -10.77
N ILE A 238 25.11 -15.96 -11.13
CA ILE A 238 25.59 -15.08 -12.21
C ILE A 238 26.99 -14.55 -11.89
N LYS A 239 27.22 -14.08 -10.66
CA LYS A 239 28.55 -13.64 -10.21
C LYS A 239 29.58 -14.78 -10.32
N SER A 240 29.23 -16.01 -9.94
CA SER A 240 30.12 -17.16 -10.05
C SER A 240 30.44 -17.55 -11.50
N CYS A 241 29.49 -17.42 -12.43
CA CYS A 241 29.71 -17.68 -13.86
C CYS A 241 30.75 -16.76 -14.51
N ASN A 242 30.97 -15.57 -13.95
CA ASN A 242 31.96 -14.63 -14.47
C ASN A 242 33.41 -15.04 -14.15
N TYR A 243 33.61 -15.90 -13.14
CA TYR A 243 34.95 -16.34 -12.71
C TYR A 243 35.17 -17.81 -13.08
N LYS A 244 35.86 -18.04 -14.20
CA LYS A 244 36.20 -19.40 -14.68
C LYS A 244 37.00 -20.20 -13.65
N SER A 245 37.84 -19.54 -12.85
CA SER A 245 38.64 -20.14 -11.78
C SER A 245 37.80 -20.81 -10.68
N PHE A 246 36.54 -20.39 -10.49
CA PHE A 246 35.65 -20.99 -9.49
C PHE A 246 35.23 -22.42 -9.86
N PHE A 247 35.05 -22.70 -11.15
CA PHE A 247 34.59 -24.02 -11.63
C PHE A 247 35.72 -25.02 -11.86
N GLU A 248 36.99 -24.59 -11.81
CA GLU A 248 38.15 -25.47 -11.94
C GLU A 248 38.53 -26.13 -10.60
N ILE A 249 37.98 -25.65 -9.48
CA ILE A 249 38.25 -26.15 -8.14
C ILE A 249 37.24 -27.24 -7.79
N ASN A 250 37.65 -28.51 -7.88
CA ASN A 250 36.77 -29.66 -7.65
C ASN A 250 36.50 -29.98 -6.17
N ASN A 251 37.29 -29.45 -5.23
CA ASN A 251 37.18 -29.74 -3.80
C ASN A 251 37.25 -28.47 -2.95
N PHE A 252 36.23 -28.25 -2.11
CA PHE A 252 36.15 -27.15 -1.15
C PHE A 252 37.22 -27.22 -0.02
N GLU A 253 37.95 -28.32 0.10
CA GLU A 253 38.99 -28.51 1.12
C GLU A 253 40.37 -27.99 0.70
N GLN A 254 40.55 -27.60 -0.58
CA GLN A 254 41.80 -27.05 -1.12
C GLN A 254 41.78 -25.51 -1.23
N PHE A 255 40.82 -24.84 -0.58
CA PHE A 255 40.76 -23.37 -0.57
C PHE A 255 41.87 -22.80 0.34
N ASP A 256 43.04 -22.55 -0.24
CA ASP A 256 44.05 -21.67 0.37
C ASP A 256 43.61 -20.21 0.19
N PHE A 257 42.92 -19.66 1.20
CA PHE A 257 42.42 -18.27 1.22
C PHE A 257 43.51 -17.21 0.99
N ASN A 258 44.78 -17.56 1.18
CA ASN A 258 45.93 -16.65 1.02
C ASN A 258 46.44 -16.53 -0.43
N GLN A 259 46.07 -17.46 -1.33
CA GLN A 259 46.58 -17.50 -2.71
C GLN A 259 45.52 -17.18 -3.78
N MET A 260 44.27 -17.00 -3.37
CA MET A 260 43.14 -16.75 -4.26
C MET A 260 42.94 -15.25 -4.49
N GLU A 261 42.43 -14.89 -5.67
CA GLU A 261 41.91 -13.54 -5.91
C GLU A 261 40.81 -13.23 -4.89
N ASN A 262 40.83 -12.03 -4.31
CA ASN A 262 39.90 -11.60 -3.26
C ASN A 262 38.42 -11.83 -3.65
N ASP A 263 38.11 -11.79 -4.95
CA ASP A 263 36.76 -11.95 -5.48
C ASP A 263 36.23 -13.40 -5.39
N VAL A 264 37.10 -14.40 -5.57
CA VAL A 264 36.73 -15.83 -5.42
C VAL A 264 36.44 -16.15 -3.95
N VAL A 265 37.26 -15.61 -3.04
CA VAL A 265 37.06 -15.75 -1.59
C VAL A 265 35.72 -15.13 -1.16
N GLN A 266 35.39 -13.96 -1.70
CA GLN A 266 34.10 -13.30 -1.42
C GLN A 266 32.91 -14.14 -1.89
N ILE A 267 33.00 -14.78 -3.06
CA ILE A 267 31.93 -15.65 -3.58
C ILE A 267 31.72 -16.88 -2.68
N VAL A 268 32.80 -17.53 -2.23
CA VAL A 268 32.70 -18.67 -1.30
C VAL A 268 32.07 -18.25 0.03
N MET A 269 32.47 -17.10 0.57
CA MET A 269 31.88 -16.54 1.79
C MET A 269 30.38 -16.24 1.61
N LEU A 270 29.99 -15.73 0.44
CA LEU A 270 28.60 -15.46 0.09
C LEU A 270 27.76 -16.75 0.02
N TRP A 271 28.29 -17.84 -0.57
CA TRP A 271 27.64 -19.15 -0.58
C TRP A 271 27.46 -19.73 0.83
N ASN A 272 28.48 -19.60 1.68
CA ASN A 272 28.37 -20.00 3.09
C ASN A 272 27.31 -19.19 3.83
N HIS A 273 27.26 -17.88 3.58
CA HIS A 273 26.23 -17.00 4.14
C HIS A 273 24.82 -17.42 3.67
N ILE A 274 24.64 -17.73 2.38
CA ILE A 274 23.36 -18.22 1.83
C ILE A 274 22.91 -19.52 2.49
N ALA A 275 23.80 -20.51 2.57
CA ALA A 275 23.49 -21.79 3.19
C ALA A 275 23.04 -21.58 4.65
N SER A 276 23.76 -20.74 5.38
CA SER A 276 23.48 -20.48 6.79
C SER A 276 22.21 -19.64 7.03
N THR A 277 21.89 -18.68 6.14
CA THR A 277 20.67 -17.85 6.20
C THR A 277 19.43 -18.63 5.81
N THR A 278 19.50 -19.44 4.75
CA THR A 278 18.39 -20.31 4.32
C THR A 278 18.03 -21.30 5.42
N LEU A 279 19.02 -21.96 6.03
CA LEU A 279 18.80 -22.86 7.16
C LEU A 279 18.12 -22.16 8.34
N TYR A 280 18.54 -20.94 8.67
CA TYR A 280 17.94 -20.16 9.75
C TYR A 280 16.45 -19.86 9.52
N PHE A 281 16.09 -19.38 8.33
CA PHE A 281 14.69 -19.05 8.03
C PHE A 281 13.80 -20.29 7.89
N ILE A 282 14.34 -21.41 7.39
CA ILE A 282 13.64 -22.70 7.33
C ILE A 282 13.42 -23.26 8.74
N SER A 283 14.47 -23.31 9.56
CA SER A 283 14.44 -23.96 10.88
C SER A 283 13.71 -23.15 11.94
N GLN A 284 14.01 -21.85 12.04
CA GLN A 284 13.60 -21.05 13.20
C GLN A 284 12.27 -20.32 13.00
N TYR A 285 11.94 -19.95 11.77
CA TYR A 285 10.72 -19.21 11.46
C TYR A 285 9.65 -20.06 10.77
N GLN A 286 9.99 -21.27 10.27
CA GLN A 286 9.10 -22.12 9.46
C GLN A 286 8.43 -21.35 8.31
N ASN A 287 9.02 -20.25 7.86
CA ASN A 287 8.36 -19.29 6.96
C ASN A 287 8.58 -19.65 5.48
N ILE A 288 9.46 -20.60 5.19
CA ILE A 288 9.85 -20.97 3.82
C ILE A 288 9.50 -22.44 3.62
N SER A 289 8.75 -22.70 2.55
CA SER A 289 8.55 -24.05 2.05
C SER A 289 9.68 -24.38 1.07
N PHE A 290 10.55 -25.33 1.44
CA PHE A 290 11.64 -25.80 0.59
C PHE A 290 11.19 -26.24 -0.83
N PRO A 291 10.06 -26.96 -1.02
CA PRO A 291 9.63 -27.33 -2.38
C PRO A 291 9.23 -26.11 -3.22
N LEU A 292 8.60 -25.08 -2.63
CA LEU A 292 8.26 -23.85 -3.36
C LEU A 292 9.52 -23.09 -3.76
N LEU A 293 10.51 -23.01 -2.87
CA LEU A 293 11.79 -22.35 -3.13
C LEU A 293 12.51 -22.99 -4.32
N ILE A 294 12.53 -24.32 -4.40
CA ILE A 294 13.12 -25.03 -5.54
C ILE A 294 12.34 -24.74 -6.82
N THR A 295 11.01 -24.79 -6.79
CA THR A 295 10.21 -24.51 -7.99
C THR A 295 10.41 -23.08 -8.49
N GLY A 296 10.43 -22.09 -7.61
CA GLY A 296 10.65 -20.69 -7.98
C GLY A 296 12.09 -20.42 -8.46
N LEU A 297 13.08 -21.15 -7.92
CA LEU A 297 14.45 -21.10 -8.40
C LEU A 297 14.59 -21.69 -9.80
N LEU A 298 13.96 -22.84 -10.06
CA LEU A 298 13.93 -23.44 -11.40
C LEU A 298 13.28 -22.52 -12.43
N GLU A 299 12.15 -21.89 -12.07
CA GLU A 299 11.48 -20.93 -12.94
C GLU A 299 12.37 -19.73 -13.27
N LYS A 300 12.97 -19.07 -12.27
CA LYS A 300 13.86 -17.92 -12.51
C LYS A 300 15.11 -18.31 -13.31
N LEU A 301 15.73 -19.45 -13.02
CA LEU A 301 16.89 -19.91 -13.79
C LEU A 301 16.51 -20.22 -15.25
N TYR A 302 15.34 -20.80 -15.48
CA TYR A 302 14.84 -21.07 -16.82
C TYR A 302 14.55 -19.78 -17.61
N GLU A 303 14.01 -18.74 -16.96
CA GLU A 303 13.86 -17.41 -17.55
C GLU A 303 15.20 -16.79 -17.94
N HIS A 304 16.19 -16.85 -17.04
CA HIS A 304 17.54 -16.33 -17.32
C HIS A 304 18.25 -17.10 -18.46
N CYS A 305 18.09 -18.42 -18.54
CA CYS A 305 18.62 -19.23 -19.64
C CYS A 305 17.94 -18.93 -20.98
N LYS A 306 16.64 -18.59 -20.99
CA LYS A 306 15.95 -18.17 -22.23
C LYS A 306 16.45 -16.81 -22.74
N ILE A 307 16.78 -15.90 -21.84
CA ILE A 307 17.30 -14.57 -22.20
C ILE A 307 18.71 -14.70 -22.81
N SER A 308 19.55 -15.62 -22.33
CA SER A 308 20.87 -15.87 -22.92
C SER A 308 20.80 -16.59 -24.28
N THR A 309 19.77 -17.39 -24.56
CA THR A 309 19.60 -18.01 -25.89
C THR A 309 19.04 -17.07 -26.95
N ASN A 310 18.29 -16.03 -26.55
CA ASN A 310 17.75 -15.03 -27.49
C ASN A 310 18.72 -13.88 -27.81
N THR A 311 19.90 -13.88 -27.18
CA THR A 311 20.97 -12.88 -27.39
C THR A 311 22.16 -13.42 -28.20
N CYS A 312 22.03 -14.62 -28.77
CA CYS A 312 22.91 -15.20 -29.78
C CYS A 312 22.25 -15.17 -31.16
#